data_AF-A0A9E2JBZ6-F1
#
_entry.id   AF-A0A9E2JBZ6-F1
#
_cell.length_a   1.000
_cell.length_b   1.000
_cell.length_c   1.000
_cell.angle_alpha   90.00
_cell.angle_beta   90.00
_cell.angle_gamma   90.00
#
_symmetry.space_group_name_H-M   'P 1'
#
loop_
_entity.id
_entity.type
_entity.pdbx_description
1 polymer ?
#
loop_
_entity_poly.entity_id
_entity_poly.type
_entity_poly.pdbx_seq_one_letter_code
_entity_poly.pdbx_strand_id
1 'polypeptide(L)'
;MIAVIVTLVLFAALATGMLKLDTTSLSTAASSNLSRRAYYMAESGYRYAASQFLHAGDGLTGDALVNARDDMLTQLHTTGSFDLEGRQGFDLDIAAYYYDTYGTIAGGVLSAAAIGRLPFTSNIASSGYLKIGDTKHDYTYTGISVSGSTLGFSGISDTGTIPSATRQKVFPVCRSSAGTVSQGSSLYFQSNTGAAIFPPKNGKFRVNGAGGVYNYETLDLASSRLTNVRRSDNPSQAFSMSVTANDYIVAERFATMAATGRVGEGHFAMAQDVNYSFALVASDTGSSSSDGQAAPDYPDTLDNKDNLDERSGHGWGNYEIASVGGDSALHVTDLQGGGNNPKQEGIVGINIPNFQQAWQTMNHFLSYDVQVKIKVSDEPYYLDGISFRLTETGTGQMDYLAVSYMKTRTGSGRHSSDGIPDSLYINDGPTIVLWKLTGHGNNSEGRTVLAYKVLSSSKFVVDNSGYLTDWSTLVLRLEEKGESGTRYNLIKVYYADPSAHGTAGSSLTDDGRLAYPRNMTCQWPVEKAADLTAANDFFTQVAWDWVTSSDASVTSQESNTIVKITGWNTNFGTWPSDRPEVGLHTYGSNYESVYFDDLCLTFPGGGYNYTPPPGFQEPIQG
;
A
#
# COMPACT_ATOMS: atom_id res chain seq x y z
N MET A 1 21.55 25.14 62.02
CA MET A 1 21.16 23.73 62.01
C MET A 1 19.79 23.49 61.37
N ILE A 2 18.74 24.19 61.80
CA ILE A 2 17.37 24.03 61.24
C ILE A 2 17.30 24.30 59.73
N ALA A 3 18.00 25.34 59.23
CA ALA A 3 18.04 25.66 57.81
C ALA A 3 18.58 24.51 56.94
N VAL A 4 19.58 23.76 57.44
CA VAL A 4 20.19 22.62 56.73
C VAL A 4 19.22 21.43 56.67
N ILE A 5 18.47 21.19 57.75
CA ILE A 5 17.46 20.13 57.82
C ILE A 5 16.32 20.43 56.84
N VAL A 6 15.84 21.68 56.79
CA VAL A 6 14.78 22.09 55.86
C VAL A 6 15.20 21.94 54.40
N THR A 7 16.45 22.31 54.05
CA THR A 7 16.96 22.11 52.70
C THR A 7 17.07 20.63 52.33
N LEU A 8 17.53 19.76 53.24
CA LEU A 8 17.64 18.32 52.98
C LEU A 8 16.28 17.66 52.74
N VAL A 9 15.25 18.06 53.49
CA VAL A 9 13.88 17.56 53.30
C VAL A 9 13.29 18.02 51.97
N LEU A 10 13.55 19.27 51.56
CA LEU A 10 13.13 19.78 50.25
C LEU A 10 13.82 19.04 49.10
N PHE A 11 15.12 18.77 49.19
CA PHE A 11 15.85 17.98 48.18
C PHE A 11 15.37 16.53 48.12
N ALA A 12 15.03 15.91 49.25
CA ALA A 12 14.47 14.56 49.27
C ALA A 12 13.07 14.49 48.61
N ALA A 13 12.23 15.50 48.84
CA ALA A 13 10.92 15.60 48.19
C ALA A 13 11.04 15.83 46.67
N LEU A 14 11.97 16.70 46.25
CA LEU A 14 12.29 16.94 44.84
C LEU A 14 12.83 15.69 44.16
N ALA A 15 13.78 14.98 44.77
CA ALA A 15 14.33 13.73 44.25
C ALA A 15 13.25 12.64 44.10
N THR A 16 12.32 12.55 45.05
CA THR A 16 11.18 11.61 44.96
C THR A 16 10.20 12.01 43.85
N GLY A 17 9.96 13.31 43.65
CA GLY A 17 9.14 13.83 42.55
C GLY A 17 9.75 13.55 41.18
N MET A 18 11.06 13.77 41.02
CA MET A 18 11.80 13.47 39.79
C MET A 18 11.78 11.98 39.48
N LEU A 19 12.01 11.11 40.48
CA LEU A 19 11.96 9.66 40.29
C LEU A 19 10.58 9.19 39.81
N LYS A 20 9.50 9.76 40.34
CA LYS A 20 8.12 9.46 39.91
C LYS A 20 7.85 9.94 38.47
N LEU A 21 8.39 11.08 38.06
CA LEU A 21 8.22 11.58 36.69
C LEU A 21 9.01 10.75 35.68
N ASP A 22 10.22 10.31 36.04
CA ASP A 22 11.07 9.47 35.18
C ASP A 22 10.46 8.07 35.00
N THR A 23 9.99 7.45 36.08
CA THR A 23 9.32 6.13 36.00
C THR A 23 8.00 6.18 35.21
N THR A 24 7.21 7.25 35.34
CA THR A 24 5.95 7.41 34.57
C THR A 24 6.22 7.64 33.08
N SER A 25 7.28 8.39 32.76
CA SER A 25 7.67 8.67 31.36
C SER A 25 8.21 7.41 30.68
N LEU A 26 9.06 6.65 31.37
CA LEU A 26 9.57 5.37 30.88
C LEU A 26 8.48 4.32 30.71
N SER A 27 7.51 4.24 31.64
CA SER A 27 6.40 3.29 31.52
C SER A 27 5.47 3.62 30.36
N THR A 28 5.23 4.91 30.10
CA THR A 28 4.36 5.35 28.99
C THR A 28 5.03 5.15 27.63
N ALA A 29 6.34 5.41 27.53
CA ALA A 29 7.11 5.14 26.34
C ALA A 29 7.20 3.62 26.05
N ALA A 30 7.39 2.81 27.10
CA ALA A 30 7.40 1.35 26.99
C ALA A 30 6.03 0.80 26.56
N SER A 31 4.92 1.28 27.14
CA SER A 31 3.57 0.83 26.76
C SER A 31 3.20 1.22 25.33
N SER A 32 3.57 2.43 24.88
CA SER A 32 3.36 2.88 23.50
C SER A 32 4.13 2.01 22.50
N ASN A 33 5.39 1.68 22.81
CA ASN A 33 6.21 0.81 21.96
C ASN A 33 5.68 -0.63 21.94
N LEU A 34 5.22 -1.16 23.07
CA LEU A 34 4.59 -2.49 23.14
C LEU A 34 3.27 -2.54 22.34
N SER A 35 2.47 -1.47 22.39
CA SER A 35 1.24 -1.36 21.59
C SER A 35 1.54 -1.34 20.09
N ARG A 36 2.57 -0.61 19.64
CA ARG A 36 2.99 -0.63 18.22
C ARG A 36 3.49 -2.01 17.79
N ARG A 37 4.23 -2.70 18.66
CA ARG A 37 4.69 -4.07 18.39
C ARG A 37 3.54 -5.06 18.32
N ALA A 38 2.55 -4.95 19.20
CA ALA A 38 1.35 -5.78 19.15
C ALA A 38 0.57 -5.54 17.84
N TYR A 39 0.47 -4.28 17.39
CA TYR A 39 -0.14 -3.96 16.09
C TYR A 39 0.63 -4.58 14.91
N TYR A 40 1.95 -4.42 14.84
CA TYR A 40 2.75 -5.06 13.78
C TYR A 40 2.67 -6.59 13.82
N MET A 41 2.52 -7.16 15.02
CA MET A 41 2.33 -8.59 15.19
C MET A 41 0.98 -9.05 14.63
N ALA A 42 -0.09 -8.27 14.85
CA ALA A 42 -1.40 -8.53 14.26
C ALA A 42 -1.35 -8.47 12.71
N GLU A 43 -0.68 -7.46 12.15
CA GLU A 43 -0.48 -7.35 10.70
C GLU A 43 0.33 -8.53 10.14
N SER A 44 1.34 -9.00 10.88
CA SER A 44 2.11 -10.18 10.48
C SER A 44 1.26 -11.46 10.48
N GLY A 45 0.34 -11.60 11.43
CA GLY A 45 -0.62 -12.71 11.47
C GLY A 45 -1.58 -12.70 10.30
N TYR A 46 -2.07 -11.51 9.92
CA TYR A 46 -2.88 -11.33 8.72
C TYR A 46 -2.11 -11.76 7.45
N ARG A 47 -0.88 -11.29 7.28
CA ARG A 47 -0.02 -11.65 6.14
C ARG A 47 0.26 -13.15 6.07
N TYR A 48 0.50 -13.77 7.22
CA TYR A 48 0.68 -15.22 7.31
C TYR A 48 -0.59 -15.97 6.85
N ALA A 49 -1.76 -15.59 7.37
CA ALA A 49 -3.02 -16.20 6.99
C ALA A 49 -3.33 -16.04 5.50
N ALA A 50 -3.09 -14.85 4.94
CA ALA A 50 -3.26 -14.58 3.51
C ALA A 50 -2.34 -15.45 2.65
N SER A 51 -1.06 -15.56 3.01
CA SER A 51 -0.09 -16.42 2.32
C SER A 51 -0.52 -17.89 2.37
N GLN A 52 -0.87 -18.41 3.55
CA GLN A 52 -1.33 -19.80 3.69
C GLN A 52 -2.59 -20.07 2.86
N PHE A 53 -3.53 -19.13 2.81
CA PHE A 53 -4.72 -19.24 1.98
C PHE A 53 -4.41 -19.26 0.48
N LEU A 54 -3.48 -18.40 0.02
CA LEU A 54 -3.12 -18.31 -1.39
C LEU A 54 -2.47 -19.61 -1.88
N HIS A 55 -1.58 -20.17 -1.08
CA HIS A 55 -0.86 -21.43 -1.35
C HIS A 55 -1.67 -22.70 -1.05
N ALA A 56 -2.85 -22.55 -0.43
CA ALA A 56 -3.72 -23.67 -0.17
C ALA A 56 -4.25 -24.23 -1.49
N GLY A 57 -3.85 -25.47 -1.78
CA GLY A 57 -4.24 -26.16 -3.01
C GLY A 57 -3.40 -25.79 -4.23
N ASP A 58 -2.16 -25.34 -4.06
CA ASP A 58 -1.21 -25.18 -5.17
C ASP A 58 -1.18 -26.45 -6.04
N GLY A 59 -1.39 -26.28 -7.35
CA GLY A 59 -1.51 -27.37 -8.33
C GLY A 59 -2.92 -27.99 -8.46
N LEU A 60 -3.90 -27.56 -7.67
CA LEU A 60 -5.31 -27.95 -7.81
C LEU A 60 -6.11 -26.93 -8.62
N THR A 61 -7.21 -27.36 -9.22
CA THR A 61 -8.12 -26.50 -10.00
C THR A 61 -9.58 -26.76 -9.63
N GLY A 62 -10.46 -25.80 -9.96
CA GLY A 62 -11.91 -25.89 -9.73
C GLY A 62 -12.29 -26.10 -8.26
N ASP A 63 -13.29 -26.94 -8.01
CA ASP A 63 -13.81 -27.24 -6.66
C ASP A 63 -12.75 -27.77 -5.68
N ALA A 64 -11.74 -28.49 -6.17
CA ALA A 64 -10.68 -29.03 -5.32
C ALA A 64 -9.80 -27.92 -4.74
N LEU A 65 -9.46 -26.91 -5.54
CA LEU A 65 -8.73 -25.72 -5.09
C LEU A 65 -9.57 -24.94 -4.07
N VAL A 66 -10.86 -24.75 -4.36
CA VAL A 66 -11.79 -24.02 -3.48
C VAL A 66 -11.91 -24.71 -2.11
N ASN A 67 -12.04 -26.03 -2.10
CA ASN A 67 -12.15 -26.80 -0.87
C ASN A 67 -10.84 -26.79 -0.07
N ALA A 68 -9.67 -26.87 -0.72
CA ALA A 68 -8.37 -26.76 -0.05
C ALA A 68 -8.20 -25.41 0.66
N ARG A 69 -8.66 -24.33 0.01
CA ARG A 69 -8.68 -22.97 0.57
C ARG A 69 -9.63 -22.83 1.76
N ASP A 70 -10.83 -23.39 1.66
CA ASP A 70 -11.80 -23.40 2.77
C ASP A 70 -11.30 -24.25 3.96
N ASP A 71 -10.62 -25.36 3.68
CA ASP A 71 -9.98 -26.20 4.70
C ASP A 71 -8.85 -25.44 5.41
N MET A 72 -8.06 -24.66 4.66
CA MET A 72 -7.02 -23.81 5.24
C MET A 72 -7.61 -22.74 6.16
N LEU A 73 -8.68 -22.05 5.78
CA LEU A 73 -9.35 -21.08 6.66
C LEU A 73 -9.83 -21.74 7.96
N THR A 74 -10.38 -22.95 7.86
CA THR A 74 -10.83 -23.73 9.01
C THR A 74 -9.64 -24.14 9.89
N GLN A 75 -8.52 -24.54 9.30
CA GLN A 75 -7.30 -24.90 10.00
C GLN A 75 -6.69 -23.70 10.74
N LEU A 76 -6.59 -22.54 10.09
CA LEU A 76 -6.05 -21.31 10.69
C LEU A 76 -6.90 -20.87 11.89
N HIS A 77 -8.22 -20.92 11.76
CA HIS A 77 -9.12 -20.64 12.87
C HIS A 77 -9.02 -21.67 14.01
N THR A 78 -8.94 -22.96 13.67
CA THR A 78 -8.86 -24.04 14.68
C THR A 78 -7.55 -23.98 15.46
N THR A 79 -6.45 -23.64 14.77
CA THR A 79 -5.16 -23.42 15.43
C THR A 79 -5.25 -22.22 16.36
N GLY A 80 -5.88 -21.14 15.89
CA GLY A 80 -6.34 -19.99 16.68
C GLY A 80 -5.23 -19.10 17.24
N SER A 81 -4.08 -19.68 17.61
CA SER A 81 -2.99 -19.01 18.29
C SER A 81 -1.64 -19.47 17.77
N PHE A 82 -0.77 -18.52 17.42
CA PHE A 82 0.54 -18.75 16.83
C PHE A 82 1.61 -18.03 17.67
N ASP A 83 2.41 -18.82 18.38
CA ASP A 83 3.47 -18.30 19.25
C ASP A 83 4.81 -18.24 18.53
N LEU A 84 5.50 -17.12 18.71
CA LEU A 84 6.86 -16.84 18.24
C LEU A 84 7.84 -16.76 19.41
N GLU A 85 9.13 -16.87 19.12
CA GLU A 85 10.17 -16.74 20.13
C GLU A 85 10.10 -15.39 20.86
N GLY A 86 10.43 -15.38 22.16
CA GLY A 86 10.43 -14.17 22.97
C GLY A 86 9.06 -13.72 23.48
N ARG A 87 8.08 -14.66 23.58
CA ARG A 87 6.74 -14.43 24.17
C ARG A 87 5.92 -13.39 23.42
N GLN A 88 5.88 -13.57 22.11
CA GLN A 88 5.12 -12.74 21.19
C GLN A 88 4.40 -13.70 20.26
N GLY A 89 3.28 -13.26 19.69
CA GLY A 89 2.52 -14.13 18.82
C GLY A 89 1.28 -13.42 18.33
N PHE A 90 0.48 -14.11 17.54
CA PHE A 90 -0.79 -13.58 17.07
C PHE A 90 -1.87 -14.65 17.15
N ASP A 91 -3.10 -14.19 17.38
CA ASP A 91 -4.29 -15.01 17.34
C ASP A 91 -5.10 -14.67 16.09
N LEU A 92 -5.72 -15.69 15.49
CA LEU A 92 -6.55 -15.56 14.30
C LEU A 92 -7.97 -16.06 14.58
N ASP A 93 -8.95 -15.21 14.32
CA ASP A 93 -10.37 -15.53 14.39
C ASP A 93 -11.02 -15.27 13.02
N ILE A 94 -11.45 -16.33 12.33
CA ILE A 94 -11.99 -16.25 10.97
C ILE A 94 -13.45 -16.66 11.00
N ALA A 95 -14.32 -15.86 10.38
CA ALA A 95 -15.76 -16.13 10.27
C ALA A 95 -16.25 -15.98 8.83
N ALA A 96 -16.70 -17.08 8.22
CA ALA A 96 -17.28 -17.08 6.89
C ALA A 96 -18.81 -16.91 6.91
N TYR A 97 -19.35 -16.24 5.89
CA TYR A 97 -20.79 -16.03 5.68
C TYR A 97 -21.38 -16.93 4.58
N TYR A 98 -20.71 -18.05 4.32
CA TYR A 98 -21.13 -19.13 3.43
C TYR A 98 -20.75 -20.47 4.08
N TYR A 99 -21.44 -21.53 3.70
CA TYR A 99 -21.38 -22.80 4.44
C TYR A 99 -21.20 -24.00 3.52
N ASP A 100 -20.64 -25.09 4.04
CA ASP A 100 -20.56 -26.37 3.34
C ASP A 100 -21.69 -27.27 3.84
N THR A 101 -22.41 -27.94 2.93
CA THR A 101 -23.36 -28.98 3.32
C THR A 101 -22.65 -30.09 4.09
N TYR A 102 -23.25 -30.47 5.22
CA TYR A 102 -22.75 -31.49 6.13
C TYR A 102 -23.82 -32.57 6.30
N GLY A 103 -23.68 -33.68 5.57
CA GLY A 103 -24.67 -34.76 5.57
C GLY A 103 -25.87 -34.52 4.65
N THR A 104 -26.90 -35.36 4.79
CA THR A 104 -28.13 -35.31 3.99
C THR A 104 -29.25 -34.58 4.74
N ILE A 105 -30.27 -34.14 4.01
CA ILE A 105 -31.47 -33.60 4.64
C ILE A 105 -32.21 -34.73 5.37
N ALA A 106 -32.34 -34.57 6.67
CA ALA A 106 -33.04 -35.51 7.54
C ALA A 106 -34.15 -34.76 8.28
N GLY A 107 -35.37 -35.29 8.26
CA GLY A 107 -36.51 -34.67 8.96
C GLY A 107 -36.86 -33.25 8.50
N GLY A 108 -36.54 -32.88 7.25
CA GLY A 108 -36.76 -31.52 6.73
C GLY A 108 -35.74 -30.48 7.19
N VAL A 109 -34.59 -30.93 7.72
CA VAL A 109 -33.48 -30.07 8.16
C VAL A 109 -32.27 -30.28 7.25
N LEU A 110 -31.78 -29.20 6.64
CA LEU A 110 -30.48 -29.18 5.96
C LEU A 110 -29.39 -28.85 6.97
N SER A 111 -28.41 -29.73 7.09
CA SER A 111 -27.25 -29.53 7.96
C SER A 111 -26.09 -28.93 7.15
N ALA A 112 -25.47 -27.88 7.67
CA ALA A 112 -24.33 -27.20 7.07
C ALA A 112 -23.25 -26.90 8.12
N ALA A 113 -21.99 -26.85 7.70
CA ALA A 113 -20.84 -26.52 8.52
C ALA A 113 -20.29 -25.15 8.15
N ALA A 114 -19.86 -24.39 9.16
CA ALA A 114 -19.15 -23.14 9.00
C ALA A 114 -17.71 -23.36 8.56
N ILE A 115 -17.19 -22.40 7.80
CA ILE A 115 -15.77 -22.29 7.51
C ILE A 115 -15.18 -21.29 8.51
N GLY A 116 -14.35 -21.77 9.43
CA GLY A 116 -13.97 -21.02 10.63
C GLY A 116 -15.08 -21.01 11.69
N ARG A 117 -15.26 -19.90 12.41
CA ARG A 117 -16.37 -19.74 13.35
C ARG A 117 -17.65 -19.33 12.64
N LEU A 118 -18.77 -19.57 13.33
CA LEU A 118 -20.04 -19.00 12.94
C LEU A 118 -20.08 -17.48 13.23
N PRO A 119 -20.58 -16.67 12.28
CA PRO A 119 -20.75 -15.23 12.50
C PRO A 119 -21.81 -14.89 13.55
N PHE A 120 -22.69 -15.84 13.88
CA PHE A 120 -23.78 -15.69 14.84
C PHE A 120 -23.81 -16.88 15.80
N THR A 121 -24.13 -16.60 17.07
CA THR A 121 -24.07 -17.56 18.17
C THR A 121 -25.43 -18.01 18.67
N SER A 122 -26.52 -17.44 18.12
CA SER A 122 -27.89 -17.69 18.52
C SER A 122 -28.73 -18.23 17.37
N ASN A 123 -29.74 -19.04 17.71
CA ASN A 123 -30.75 -19.48 16.76
C ASN A 123 -31.48 -18.28 16.13
N ILE A 124 -31.76 -18.37 14.83
CA ILE A 124 -32.45 -17.32 14.07
C ILE A 124 -33.84 -17.85 13.69
N ALA A 125 -34.88 -17.30 14.31
CA ALA A 125 -36.27 -17.63 14.02
C ALA A 125 -36.82 -16.76 12.87
N SER A 126 -36.12 -16.75 11.74
CA SER A 126 -36.54 -16.05 10.52
C SER A 126 -36.59 -17.04 9.37
N SER A 127 -37.57 -16.85 8.48
CA SER A 127 -37.56 -17.49 7.18
C SER A 127 -36.54 -16.85 6.24
N GLY A 128 -36.16 -17.58 5.19
CA GLY A 128 -35.32 -17.03 4.12
C GLY A 128 -35.12 -18.00 2.97
N TYR A 129 -34.23 -17.61 2.06
CA TYR A 129 -33.88 -18.38 0.86
C TYR A 129 -32.39 -18.78 0.90
N LEU A 130 -32.06 -19.87 0.22
CA LEU A 130 -30.69 -20.36 0.05
C LEU A 130 -30.43 -20.75 -1.40
N LYS A 131 -29.19 -20.58 -1.83
CA LYS A 131 -28.65 -21.21 -3.04
C LYS A 131 -27.71 -22.33 -2.60
N ILE A 132 -27.88 -23.53 -3.15
CA ILE A 132 -27.04 -24.69 -2.84
C ILE A 132 -26.34 -25.15 -4.12
N GLY A 133 -25.00 -25.16 -4.10
CA GLY A 133 -24.15 -25.45 -5.28
C GLY A 133 -24.44 -24.50 -6.46
N ASP A 134 -24.34 -25.04 -7.68
CA ASP A 134 -24.77 -24.37 -8.92
C ASP A 134 -26.26 -24.52 -9.20
N THR A 135 -27.00 -25.08 -8.25
CA THR A 135 -28.43 -25.33 -8.37
C THR A 135 -29.23 -24.06 -8.02
N LYS A 136 -30.52 -24.13 -8.29
CA LYS A 136 -31.57 -23.11 -8.12
C LYS A 136 -31.49 -22.35 -6.77
N HIS A 137 -31.87 -21.07 -6.80
CA HIS A 137 -31.75 -20.09 -5.70
C HIS A 137 -32.94 -20.02 -4.73
N ASP A 138 -33.85 -21.00 -4.77
CA ASP A 138 -35.20 -20.92 -4.22
C ASP A 138 -35.49 -21.93 -3.10
N TYR A 139 -34.46 -22.53 -2.51
CA TYR A 139 -34.63 -23.33 -1.29
C TYR A 139 -35.07 -22.43 -0.15
N THR A 140 -36.27 -22.65 0.38
CA THR A 140 -36.79 -21.88 1.51
C THR A 140 -36.53 -22.59 2.82
N TYR A 141 -36.25 -21.84 3.89
CA TYR A 141 -36.20 -22.33 5.26
C TYR A 141 -37.08 -21.47 6.16
N THR A 142 -37.49 -22.02 7.31
CA THR A 142 -38.34 -21.34 8.30
C THR A 142 -37.60 -20.98 9.59
N GLY A 143 -36.41 -21.53 9.80
CA GLY A 143 -35.55 -21.15 10.92
C GLY A 143 -34.15 -21.77 10.83
N ILE A 144 -33.23 -21.22 11.61
CA ILE A 144 -31.83 -21.65 11.68
C ILE A 144 -31.51 -22.01 13.12
N SER A 145 -31.03 -23.24 13.31
CA SER A 145 -30.48 -23.71 14.58
C SER A 145 -28.96 -23.71 14.52
N VAL A 146 -28.31 -23.31 15.61
CA VAL A 146 -26.86 -23.22 15.75
C VAL A 146 -26.39 -24.23 16.80
N SER A 147 -25.37 -25.04 16.46
CA SER A 147 -24.75 -25.98 17.38
C SER A 147 -23.25 -26.08 17.11
N GLY A 148 -22.42 -25.47 17.96
CA GLY A 148 -20.97 -25.42 17.76
C GLY A 148 -20.61 -24.70 16.46
N SER A 149 -19.92 -25.38 15.54
CA SER A 149 -19.58 -24.90 14.19
C SER A 149 -20.59 -25.36 13.10
N THR A 150 -21.73 -25.92 13.50
CA THR A 150 -22.74 -26.46 12.58
C THR A 150 -24.07 -25.72 12.67
N LEU A 151 -24.80 -25.73 11.55
CA LEU A 151 -26.07 -25.07 11.33
C LEU A 151 -27.11 -26.09 10.86
N GLY A 152 -28.32 -25.99 11.38
CA GLY A 152 -29.49 -26.72 10.88
C GLY A 152 -30.53 -25.75 10.34
N PHE A 153 -30.72 -25.71 9.02
CA PHE A 153 -31.82 -24.99 8.38
C PHE A 153 -33.07 -25.85 8.39
N SER A 154 -34.09 -25.42 9.16
CA SER A 154 -35.32 -26.19 9.36
C SER A 154 -36.41 -25.80 8.36
N GLY A 155 -37.31 -26.73 8.07
CA GLY A 155 -38.48 -26.48 7.22
C GLY A 155 -38.12 -26.27 5.75
N ILE A 156 -37.09 -26.99 5.27
CA ILE A 156 -36.64 -26.88 3.88
C ILE A 156 -37.76 -27.36 2.93
N SER A 157 -38.25 -26.47 2.08
CA SER A 157 -39.25 -26.82 1.05
C SER A 157 -38.55 -27.35 -0.20
N ASP A 158 -38.86 -28.57 -0.64
CA ASP A 158 -38.29 -29.15 -1.86
C ASP A 158 -39.23 -28.97 -3.08
N THR A 159 -38.65 -28.66 -4.25
CA THR A 159 -39.26 -28.96 -5.56
C THR A 159 -38.24 -29.47 -6.59
N GLY A 160 -37.04 -29.89 -6.17
CA GLY A 160 -36.01 -30.46 -7.04
C GLY A 160 -34.89 -31.15 -6.26
N THR A 161 -34.52 -32.36 -6.72
CA THR A 161 -33.53 -33.27 -6.12
C THR A 161 -32.30 -32.53 -5.58
N ILE A 162 -32.20 -32.45 -4.26
CA ILE A 162 -31.05 -31.84 -3.59
C ILE A 162 -29.85 -32.78 -3.79
N PRO A 163 -28.76 -32.32 -4.44
CA PRO A 163 -27.68 -33.22 -4.81
C PRO A 163 -27.06 -33.88 -3.58
N SER A 164 -26.93 -35.20 -3.62
CA SER A 164 -26.42 -36.04 -2.55
C SER A 164 -24.90 -35.93 -2.32
N ALA A 165 -24.30 -34.77 -2.61
CA ALA A 165 -22.85 -34.58 -2.56
C ALA A 165 -22.44 -33.90 -1.24
N THR A 166 -21.49 -34.50 -0.53
CA THR A 166 -20.77 -33.87 0.57
C THR A 166 -20.04 -32.60 0.09
N ARG A 167 -20.12 -31.51 0.87
CA ARG A 167 -19.43 -30.21 0.64
C ARG A 167 -19.95 -29.32 -0.51
N GLN A 168 -21.24 -29.38 -0.85
CA GLN A 168 -21.84 -28.32 -1.67
C GLN A 168 -21.88 -26.98 -0.92
N LYS A 169 -21.60 -25.87 -1.62
CA LYS A 169 -21.64 -24.52 -1.05
C LYS A 169 -23.07 -24.04 -0.86
N VAL A 170 -23.35 -23.48 0.31
CA VAL A 170 -24.64 -22.90 0.69
C VAL A 170 -24.46 -21.39 0.85
N PHE A 171 -25.21 -20.63 0.05
CA PHE A 171 -25.18 -19.17 0.05
C PHE A 171 -26.50 -18.59 0.60
N PRO A 172 -26.42 -17.58 1.47
CA PRO A 172 -27.57 -16.77 1.84
C PRO A 172 -28.23 -16.09 0.64
N VAL A 173 -29.57 -16.11 0.60
CA VAL A 173 -30.35 -15.40 -0.42
C VAL A 173 -31.46 -14.60 0.25
N CYS A 174 -31.74 -13.40 -0.27
CA CYS A 174 -32.91 -12.62 0.09
C CYS A 174 -33.65 -12.11 -1.15
N ARG A 175 -34.88 -11.61 -0.99
CA ARG A 175 -35.70 -11.09 -2.09
C ARG A 175 -35.62 -9.58 -2.16
N SER A 176 -35.47 -9.05 -3.36
CA SER A 176 -35.50 -7.62 -3.61
C SER A 176 -36.91 -7.02 -3.51
N SER A 177 -36.93 -5.73 -3.17
CA SER A 177 -38.04 -4.83 -3.46
C SER A 177 -37.82 -4.19 -4.83
N ALA A 178 -38.90 -3.88 -5.55
CA ALA A 178 -38.78 -3.23 -6.87
C ALA A 178 -38.14 -1.84 -6.72
N GLY A 179 -37.19 -1.52 -7.60
CA GLY A 179 -36.55 -0.21 -7.63
C GLY A 179 -35.36 -0.14 -8.58
N THR A 180 -34.87 1.07 -8.80
CA THR A 180 -33.63 1.32 -9.54
C THR A 180 -32.53 1.67 -8.54
N VAL A 181 -31.39 0.99 -8.63
CA VAL A 181 -30.22 1.26 -7.81
C VAL A 181 -29.12 1.84 -8.68
N SER A 182 -28.64 3.01 -8.30
CA SER A 182 -27.48 3.66 -8.90
C SER A 182 -26.27 3.59 -7.95
N GLN A 183 -25.09 3.92 -8.46
CA GLN A 183 -23.87 4.03 -7.65
C GLN A 183 -24.09 4.92 -6.41
N GLY A 184 -23.75 4.39 -5.24
CA GLY A 184 -23.90 5.09 -3.96
C GLY A 184 -25.32 5.09 -3.38
N SER A 185 -26.31 4.59 -4.12
CA SER A 185 -27.69 4.45 -3.63
C SER A 185 -27.88 3.18 -2.79
N SER A 186 -29.06 3.04 -2.19
CA SER A 186 -29.41 1.84 -1.41
C SER A 186 -30.23 0.85 -2.23
N LEU A 187 -29.96 -0.45 -2.07
CA LEU A 187 -30.80 -1.54 -2.57
C LEU A 187 -31.76 -1.99 -1.47
N TYR A 188 -33.06 -1.97 -1.75
CA TYR A 188 -34.08 -2.41 -0.80
C TYR A 188 -34.41 -3.89 -0.99
N PHE A 189 -34.58 -4.60 0.12
CA PHE A 189 -35.02 -6.00 0.16
C PHE A 189 -36.31 -6.15 0.97
N GLN A 190 -36.95 -7.31 0.84
CA GLN A 190 -38.14 -7.65 1.60
C GLN A 190 -37.72 -8.16 2.99
N SER A 191 -38.35 -7.64 4.04
CA SER A 191 -38.09 -8.09 5.42
C SER A 191 -38.37 -9.59 5.58
N ASN A 192 -37.63 -10.25 6.46
CA ASN A 192 -37.76 -11.70 6.77
C ASN A 192 -37.60 -12.65 5.56
N THR A 193 -36.82 -12.24 4.56
CA THR A 193 -36.50 -13.09 3.39
C THR A 193 -35.08 -13.63 3.40
N GLY A 194 -34.35 -13.58 4.52
CA GLY A 194 -33.04 -14.24 4.68
C GLY A 194 -31.82 -13.31 4.76
N ALA A 195 -32.01 -11.98 4.71
CA ALA A 195 -30.92 -11.01 4.84
C ALA A 195 -30.22 -11.03 6.22
N ALA A 196 -30.82 -11.65 7.24
CA ALA A 196 -30.28 -11.70 8.61
C ALA A 196 -28.95 -12.44 8.74
N ILE A 197 -28.61 -13.30 7.77
CA ILE A 197 -27.36 -14.08 7.72
C ILE A 197 -26.38 -13.53 6.67
N PHE A 198 -26.63 -12.33 6.13
CA PHE A 198 -25.67 -11.62 5.27
C PHE A 198 -24.56 -10.98 6.12
N PRO A 199 -23.40 -10.71 5.53
CA PRO A 199 -22.39 -9.86 6.16
C PRO A 199 -22.99 -8.53 6.66
N PRO A 200 -22.73 -8.10 7.90
CA PRO A 200 -23.27 -6.82 8.38
C PRO A 200 -22.66 -5.61 7.66
N LYS A 201 -21.43 -5.76 7.14
CA LYS A 201 -20.69 -4.72 6.43
C LYS A 201 -19.87 -5.31 5.28
N ASN A 202 -19.64 -4.51 4.24
CA ASN A 202 -18.73 -4.81 3.12
C ASN A 202 -19.03 -6.11 2.36
N GLY A 203 -20.26 -6.63 2.45
CA GLY A 203 -20.62 -7.87 1.78
C GLY A 203 -20.75 -7.69 0.27
N LYS A 204 -20.51 -8.78 -0.46
CA LYS A 204 -20.71 -8.87 -1.91
C LYS A 204 -21.96 -9.66 -2.24
N PHE A 205 -22.60 -9.30 -3.34
CA PHE A 205 -23.81 -9.96 -3.79
C PHE A 205 -23.99 -9.88 -5.31
N ARG A 206 -24.83 -10.76 -5.82
CA ARG A 206 -25.40 -10.70 -7.17
C ARG A 206 -26.91 -10.58 -7.10
N VAL A 207 -27.49 -9.90 -8.07
CA VAL A 207 -28.95 -9.89 -8.26
C VAL A 207 -29.27 -10.67 -9.51
N ASN A 208 -30.20 -11.62 -9.41
CA ASN A 208 -30.61 -12.42 -10.55
C ASN A 208 -31.14 -11.51 -11.68
N GLY A 209 -30.65 -11.71 -12.91
CA GLY A 209 -30.99 -10.87 -14.07
C GLY A 209 -30.19 -9.57 -14.19
N ALA A 210 -29.43 -9.15 -13.17
CA ALA A 210 -28.48 -8.04 -13.27
C ALA A 210 -27.06 -8.57 -13.55
N GLY A 211 -26.42 -8.08 -14.61
CA GLY A 211 -25.06 -8.46 -14.94
C GLY A 211 -24.05 -7.82 -13.98
N GLY A 212 -23.37 -8.63 -13.18
CA GLY A 212 -22.21 -8.20 -12.37
C GLY A 212 -22.29 -8.60 -10.89
N VAL A 213 -21.17 -8.37 -10.18
CA VAL A 213 -21.07 -8.51 -8.72
C VAL A 213 -21.02 -7.11 -8.11
N TYR A 214 -21.81 -6.90 -7.07
CA TYR A 214 -21.92 -5.62 -6.37
C TYR A 214 -21.48 -5.76 -4.92
N ASN A 215 -21.05 -4.66 -4.31
CA ASN A 215 -20.73 -4.56 -2.89
C ASN A 215 -21.63 -3.52 -2.21
N TYR A 216 -21.93 -3.72 -0.93
CA TYR A 216 -22.59 -2.73 -0.09
C TYR A 216 -21.72 -2.37 1.11
N GLU A 217 -21.90 -1.17 1.64
CA GLU A 217 -21.15 -0.71 2.80
C GLU A 217 -21.74 -1.28 4.10
N THR A 218 -23.05 -1.13 4.31
CA THR A 218 -23.73 -1.57 5.53
C THR A 218 -25.07 -2.24 5.20
N LEU A 219 -25.37 -3.31 5.93
CA LEU A 219 -26.66 -3.96 5.98
C LEU A 219 -27.51 -3.33 7.09
N ASP A 220 -28.62 -2.69 6.72
CA ASP A 220 -29.60 -2.14 7.65
C ASP A 220 -30.84 -3.05 7.66
N LEU A 221 -30.90 -3.96 8.64
CA LEU A 221 -32.03 -4.89 8.82
C LEU A 221 -33.31 -4.17 9.26
N ALA A 222 -33.21 -3.05 9.99
CA ALA A 222 -34.37 -2.32 10.49
C ALA A 222 -35.12 -1.63 9.35
N SER A 223 -34.39 -1.06 8.39
CA SER A 223 -34.95 -0.39 7.20
C SER A 223 -34.98 -1.29 5.96
N SER A 224 -34.60 -2.56 6.07
CA SER A 224 -34.53 -3.54 4.99
C SER A 224 -33.78 -3.05 3.74
N ARG A 225 -32.56 -2.52 3.94
CA ARG A 225 -31.74 -1.96 2.85
C ARG A 225 -30.26 -2.31 2.98
N LEU A 226 -29.60 -2.43 1.83
CA LEU A 226 -28.16 -2.43 1.67
C LEU A 226 -27.73 -1.03 1.24
N THR A 227 -26.89 -0.36 2.01
CA THR A 227 -26.53 1.05 1.76
C THR A 227 -25.26 1.18 0.92
N ASN A 228 -25.15 2.30 0.18
CA ASN A 228 -23.98 2.67 -0.61
C ASN A 228 -23.51 1.53 -1.53
N VAL A 229 -24.42 1.07 -2.40
CA VAL A 229 -24.14 -0.02 -3.33
C VAL A 229 -23.20 0.46 -4.42
N ARG A 230 -22.15 -0.32 -4.65
CA ARG A 230 -21.11 -0.07 -5.66
C ARG A 230 -20.87 -1.33 -6.49
N ARG A 231 -20.23 -1.15 -7.62
CA ARG A 231 -19.74 -2.26 -8.44
C ARG A 231 -18.48 -2.86 -7.80
N SER A 232 -18.38 -4.18 -7.77
CA SER A 232 -17.22 -4.84 -7.14
C SER A 232 -15.95 -4.79 -8.00
N ASP A 233 -16.07 -4.66 -9.32
CA ASP A 233 -14.96 -4.59 -10.28
C ASP A 233 -14.39 -3.17 -10.38
N ASN A 234 -15.26 -2.16 -10.40
CA ASN A 234 -14.86 -0.77 -10.37
C ASN A 234 -15.81 0.05 -9.47
N PRO A 235 -15.47 0.25 -8.19
CA PRO A 235 -16.34 0.96 -7.22
C PRO A 235 -16.66 2.41 -7.59
N SER A 236 -15.82 3.02 -8.43
CA SER A 236 -15.96 4.41 -8.88
C SER A 236 -16.78 4.53 -10.18
N GLN A 237 -17.07 3.42 -10.87
CA GLN A 237 -17.83 3.43 -12.09
C GLN A 237 -19.34 3.63 -11.82
N ALA A 238 -19.93 4.60 -12.51
CA ALA A 238 -21.37 4.80 -12.51
C ALA A 238 -22.08 3.56 -13.08
N PHE A 239 -23.14 3.13 -12.40
CA PHE A 239 -24.04 2.10 -12.89
C PHE A 239 -25.49 2.44 -12.56
N SER A 240 -26.40 1.81 -13.29
CA SER A 240 -27.82 1.79 -12.99
C SER A 240 -28.32 0.37 -13.18
N MET A 241 -28.81 -0.25 -12.11
CA MET A 241 -29.45 -1.56 -12.15
C MET A 241 -30.93 -1.40 -11.83
N SER A 242 -31.78 -1.94 -12.69
CA SER A 242 -33.21 -2.05 -12.41
C SER A 242 -33.47 -3.40 -11.78
N VAL A 243 -34.08 -3.42 -10.60
CA VAL A 243 -34.40 -4.61 -9.85
C VAL A 243 -35.92 -4.72 -9.76
N THR A 244 -36.46 -5.87 -10.13
CA THR A 244 -37.89 -6.15 -10.00
C THR A 244 -38.20 -6.70 -8.61
N ALA A 245 -39.46 -6.65 -8.18
CA ALA A 245 -39.84 -7.25 -6.91
C ALA A 245 -39.69 -8.77 -7.00
N ASN A 246 -39.14 -9.40 -5.96
CA ASN A 246 -38.86 -10.83 -5.84
C ASN A 246 -37.65 -11.35 -6.63
N ASP A 247 -36.79 -10.48 -7.18
CA ASP A 247 -35.49 -10.93 -7.67
C ASP A 247 -34.64 -11.46 -6.50
N TYR A 248 -33.89 -12.52 -6.78
CA TYR A 248 -33.01 -13.13 -5.80
C TYR A 248 -31.71 -12.33 -5.68
N ILE A 249 -31.45 -11.82 -4.49
CA ILE A 249 -30.19 -11.20 -4.08
C ILE A 249 -29.38 -12.30 -3.39
N VAL A 250 -28.30 -12.73 -4.01
CA VAL A 250 -27.46 -13.85 -3.56
C VAL A 250 -26.18 -13.27 -2.96
N ALA A 251 -25.90 -13.58 -1.69
CA ALA A 251 -24.61 -13.23 -1.09
C ALA A 251 -23.50 -14.08 -1.71
N GLU A 252 -22.39 -13.44 -2.06
CA GLU A 252 -21.19 -14.11 -2.57
C GLU A 252 -20.31 -14.61 -1.41
N ARG A 253 -19.34 -15.47 -1.73
CA ARG A 253 -18.37 -15.96 -0.75
C ARG A 253 -17.66 -14.77 -0.08
N PHE A 254 -17.77 -14.72 1.24
CA PHE A 254 -17.26 -13.64 2.06
C PHE A 254 -16.87 -14.16 3.44
N ALA A 255 -15.76 -13.69 3.96
CA ALA A 255 -15.28 -13.98 5.30
C ALA A 255 -14.69 -12.74 5.97
N THR A 256 -14.69 -12.74 7.29
CA THR A 256 -14.01 -11.75 8.11
C THR A 256 -12.92 -12.43 8.91
N MET A 257 -11.81 -11.74 9.16
CA MET A 257 -10.73 -12.22 10.00
C MET A 257 -10.33 -11.15 11.00
N ALA A 258 -10.32 -11.49 12.28
CA ALA A 258 -9.68 -10.70 13.32
C ALA A 258 -8.30 -11.29 13.60
N ALA A 259 -7.26 -10.48 13.50
CA ALA A 259 -5.91 -10.82 13.92
C ALA A 259 -5.58 -10.05 15.20
N THR A 260 -5.21 -10.75 16.27
CA THR A 260 -4.84 -10.14 17.56
C THR A 260 -3.36 -10.37 17.83
N GLY A 261 -2.55 -9.32 17.77
CA GLY A 261 -1.13 -9.43 18.08
C GLY A 261 -0.89 -9.31 19.58
N ARG A 262 -0.04 -10.18 20.14
CA ARG A 262 0.27 -10.27 21.57
C ARG A 262 1.76 -10.07 21.81
N VAL A 263 2.10 -9.24 22.80
CA VAL A 263 3.49 -8.98 23.20
C VAL A 263 3.58 -8.82 24.72
N GLY A 264 4.51 -9.53 25.36
CA GLY A 264 4.85 -9.37 26.78
C GLY A 264 4.08 -10.30 27.73
N GLU A 265 4.33 -10.15 29.04
CA GLU A 265 3.72 -10.97 30.11
C GLU A 265 3.41 -10.10 31.35
N GLY A 266 2.42 -10.50 32.16
CA GLY A 266 2.08 -9.82 33.41
C GLY A 266 1.54 -8.40 33.20
N HIS A 267 1.98 -7.44 34.02
CA HIS A 267 1.53 -6.04 33.94
C HIS A 267 1.99 -5.28 32.68
N PHE A 268 2.81 -5.92 31.82
CA PHE A 268 3.27 -5.38 30.54
C PHE A 268 2.76 -6.19 29.33
N ALA A 269 1.82 -7.11 29.54
CA ALA A 269 1.14 -7.79 28.43
C ALA A 269 0.27 -6.77 27.66
N MET A 270 0.48 -6.68 26.36
CA MET A 270 -0.31 -5.85 25.45
C MET A 270 -0.85 -6.70 24.31
N ALA A 271 -2.12 -6.50 23.99
CA ALA A 271 -2.78 -7.10 22.84
C ALA A 271 -3.40 -5.98 21.97
N GLN A 272 -3.33 -6.13 20.65
CA GLN A 272 -3.96 -5.22 19.70
C GLN A 272 -4.69 -6.02 18.62
N ASP A 273 -5.93 -5.62 18.34
CA ASP A 273 -6.82 -6.28 17.40
C ASP A 273 -6.83 -5.53 16.07
N VAL A 274 -6.77 -6.26 14.97
CA VAL A 274 -6.98 -5.74 13.63
C VAL A 274 -8.02 -6.60 12.93
N ASN A 275 -9.13 -5.98 12.54
CA ASN A 275 -10.26 -6.65 11.91
C ASN A 275 -10.26 -6.40 10.40
N TYR A 276 -10.24 -7.48 9.63
CA TYR A 276 -10.28 -7.49 8.18
C TYR A 276 -11.55 -8.17 7.69
N SER A 277 -12.06 -7.70 6.56
CA SER A 277 -13.26 -8.22 5.90
C SER A 277 -12.92 -8.42 4.44
N PHE A 278 -13.06 -9.63 3.91
CA PHE A 278 -12.69 -9.95 2.54
C PHE A 278 -13.73 -10.85 1.87
N ALA A 279 -14.06 -10.54 0.61
CA ALA A 279 -14.69 -11.52 -0.26
C ALA A 279 -13.69 -12.62 -0.60
N LEU A 280 -14.14 -13.79 -1.05
CA LEU A 280 -13.28 -14.88 -1.53
C LEU A 280 -13.73 -15.24 -2.94
N VAL A 281 -12.87 -15.30 -3.95
CA VAL A 281 -13.32 -15.78 -5.26
C VAL A 281 -12.58 -17.03 -5.68
N ALA A 282 -13.39 -17.99 -6.12
CA ALA A 282 -12.97 -19.10 -6.93
C ALA A 282 -12.87 -18.54 -8.36
N SER A 283 -11.70 -18.13 -8.82
CA SER A 283 -11.54 -17.96 -10.26
C SER A 283 -11.55 -19.36 -10.87
N ASP A 284 -12.73 -19.79 -11.33
CA ASP A 284 -12.95 -20.95 -12.21
C ASP A 284 -12.40 -20.70 -13.63
N THR A 285 -11.37 -19.89 -13.75
CA THR A 285 -10.78 -19.51 -15.02
C THR A 285 -9.27 -19.47 -14.82
N GLY A 286 -8.62 -20.46 -15.42
CA GLY A 286 -7.20 -20.74 -15.30
C GLY A 286 -6.38 -19.45 -15.38
N SER A 287 -5.80 -19.09 -14.25
CA SER A 287 -4.70 -18.12 -14.16
C SER A 287 -3.63 -18.86 -13.39
N SER A 288 -2.73 -19.49 -14.12
CA SER A 288 -1.50 -20.07 -13.58
C SER A 288 -0.68 -18.93 -12.97
N SER A 289 -0.74 -18.76 -11.65
CA SER A 289 0.23 -17.94 -10.93
C SER A 289 1.49 -18.77 -10.71
N SER A 290 2.51 -18.45 -11.50
CA SER A 290 3.89 -18.83 -11.26
C SER A 290 4.36 -18.34 -9.89
N ASP A 291 5.12 -19.21 -9.24
CA ASP A 291 6.01 -19.03 -8.08
C ASP A 291 6.24 -17.61 -7.53
N GLY A 292 6.13 -17.52 -6.20
CA GLY A 292 6.66 -16.49 -5.29
C GLY A 292 6.89 -15.08 -5.86
N GLN A 293 5.96 -14.16 -5.59
CA GLN A 293 6.30 -12.73 -5.64
C GLN A 293 5.89 -12.00 -4.37
N ALA A 294 6.83 -11.14 -3.96
CA ALA A 294 6.75 -10.15 -2.91
C ALA A 294 5.59 -9.16 -3.14
N ALA A 295 5.46 -8.19 -2.23
CA ALA A 295 4.85 -6.87 -2.46
C ALA A 295 4.46 -6.62 -3.93
N PRO A 296 3.18 -6.35 -4.28
CA PRO A 296 2.82 -5.95 -5.64
C PRO A 296 3.59 -4.70 -6.07
N ASP A 297 4.78 -4.92 -6.60
CA ASP A 297 5.54 -3.91 -7.28
C ASP A 297 4.65 -3.38 -8.41
N TYR A 298 4.69 -2.08 -8.61
CA TYR A 298 4.23 -1.49 -9.86
C TYR A 298 5.49 -1.28 -10.70
N PRO A 299 5.98 -2.33 -11.40
CA PRO A 299 6.93 -2.12 -12.46
C PRO A 299 6.17 -1.39 -13.56
N ASP A 300 6.38 -0.09 -13.65
CA ASP A 300 6.09 0.61 -14.89
C ASP A 300 7.33 0.44 -15.75
N THR A 301 7.23 -0.43 -16.75
CA THR A 301 8.22 -0.37 -17.83
C THR A 301 7.87 0.93 -18.53
N LEU A 302 8.78 1.90 -18.53
CA LEU A 302 8.60 3.21 -19.17
C LEU A 302 8.58 3.07 -20.71
N ASP A 303 7.80 2.09 -21.18
CA ASP A 303 7.56 1.58 -22.51
C ASP A 303 6.17 2.01 -22.98
N ASN A 304 5.31 2.47 -22.06
CA ASN A 304 3.98 2.97 -22.35
C ASN A 304 3.81 4.42 -21.90
N LYS A 305 3.75 5.32 -22.88
CA LYS A 305 3.54 6.76 -22.68
C LYS A 305 2.21 7.09 -21.99
N ASP A 306 1.22 6.20 -22.01
CA ASP A 306 -0.07 6.39 -21.32
C ASP A 306 0.05 6.42 -19.79
N ASN A 307 1.18 5.93 -19.24
CA ASN A 307 1.47 5.95 -17.80
C ASN A 307 2.03 7.30 -17.30
N LEU A 308 2.34 8.21 -18.24
CA LEU A 308 2.84 9.56 -17.96
C LEU A 308 1.69 10.56 -17.83
N ASP A 309 1.83 11.54 -16.93
CA ASP A 309 0.92 12.66 -16.78
C ASP A 309 1.39 13.89 -17.56
N GLU A 310 1.12 13.89 -18.87
CA GLU A 310 1.48 14.99 -19.78
C GLU A 310 0.40 16.08 -19.88
N ARG A 311 -0.58 16.12 -18.95
CA ARG A 311 -1.62 17.15 -18.94
C ARG A 311 -1.00 18.53 -18.83
N SER A 312 -1.63 19.55 -19.45
CA SER A 312 -1.12 20.93 -19.43
C SER A 312 -0.88 21.41 -17.99
N GLY A 313 0.38 21.66 -17.64
CA GLY A 313 0.82 22.04 -16.29
C GLY A 313 1.48 20.93 -15.47
N HIS A 314 1.31 19.66 -15.85
CA HIS A 314 1.87 18.45 -15.19
C HIS A 314 3.05 17.82 -15.94
N GLY A 315 3.32 18.30 -17.15
CA GLY A 315 4.51 18.01 -17.94
C GLY A 315 5.15 19.28 -18.49
N TRP A 316 6.46 19.42 -18.32
CA TRP A 316 7.30 20.42 -18.99
C TRP A 316 8.36 19.67 -19.79
N GLY A 317 8.66 20.14 -21.00
CA GLY A 317 9.45 19.35 -21.96
C GLY A 317 8.63 18.27 -22.67
N ASN A 318 9.28 17.54 -23.57
CA ASN A 318 8.68 16.44 -24.31
C ASN A 318 9.46 15.15 -24.05
N TYR A 319 8.73 14.04 -24.01
CA TYR A 319 9.27 12.71 -23.76
C TYR A 319 8.75 11.73 -24.81
N GLU A 320 9.56 10.75 -25.16
CA GLU A 320 9.18 9.65 -26.06
C GLU A 320 9.71 8.32 -25.56
N ILE A 321 9.17 7.22 -26.09
CA ILE A 321 9.70 5.89 -25.82
C ILE A 321 10.72 5.56 -26.93
N ALA A 322 11.97 5.36 -26.56
CA ALA A 322 13.06 5.05 -27.48
C ALA A 322 13.63 3.65 -27.23
N SER A 323 14.07 2.97 -28.28
CA SER A 323 14.79 1.70 -28.15
C SER A 323 16.28 1.95 -27.91
N VAL A 324 16.77 1.57 -26.74
CA VAL A 324 18.18 1.66 -26.35
C VAL A 324 18.67 0.27 -25.97
N GLY A 325 19.74 -0.20 -26.60
CA GLY A 325 20.35 -1.49 -26.23
C GLY A 325 19.44 -2.72 -26.41
N GLY A 326 18.40 -2.63 -27.24
CA GLY A 326 17.44 -3.71 -27.49
C GLY A 326 16.21 -3.70 -26.56
N ASP A 327 16.08 -2.70 -25.70
CA ASP A 327 14.93 -2.52 -24.80
C ASP A 327 14.38 -1.08 -24.88
N SER A 328 13.16 -0.87 -24.43
CA SER A 328 12.50 0.44 -24.41
C SER A 328 12.97 1.27 -23.21
N ALA A 329 13.03 2.60 -23.35
CA ALA A 329 13.29 3.53 -22.26
C ALA A 329 12.59 4.86 -22.55
N LEU A 330 12.30 5.62 -21.51
CA LEU A 330 11.83 6.99 -21.63
C LEU A 330 12.99 7.90 -22.03
N HIS A 331 12.90 8.48 -23.21
CA HIS A 331 13.86 9.42 -23.78
C HIS A 331 13.34 10.85 -23.69
N VAL A 332 14.21 11.76 -23.25
CA VAL A 332 13.90 13.19 -23.18
C VAL A 332 14.15 13.84 -24.54
N THR A 333 13.11 14.39 -25.18
CA THR A 333 13.18 14.93 -26.56
C THR A 333 13.12 16.45 -26.63
N ASP A 334 12.66 17.11 -25.58
CA ASP A 334 12.64 18.57 -25.50
C ASP A 334 12.59 19.00 -24.03
N LEU A 335 13.13 20.18 -23.73
CA LEU A 335 12.99 20.83 -22.43
C LEU A 335 12.30 22.18 -22.59
N GLN A 336 11.51 22.57 -21.60
CA GLN A 336 10.90 23.88 -21.61
C GLN A 336 11.95 24.96 -21.28
N GLY A 337 12.19 25.87 -22.23
CA GLY A 337 12.97 27.09 -22.02
C GLY A 337 14.16 27.32 -22.97
N GLY A 338 13.95 27.22 -24.28
CA GLY A 338 15.01 27.48 -25.28
C GLY A 338 15.54 28.93 -25.34
N GLY A 339 16.83 29.09 -25.68
CA GLY A 339 17.54 30.36 -25.88
C GLY A 339 18.51 30.75 -24.75
N ASN A 340 18.72 32.04 -24.49
CA ASN A 340 19.45 32.55 -23.31
C ASN A 340 18.67 32.37 -21.98
N ASN A 341 17.69 31.48 -21.96
CA ASN A 341 16.80 31.30 -20.81
C ASN A 341 17.51 30.38 -19.81
N PRO A 342 17.70 30.78 -18.55
CA PRO A 342 18.43 30.02 -17.52
C PRO A 342 17.83 28.67 -17.12
N LYS A 343 16.79 28.18 -17.81
CA LYS A 343 15.92 27.09 -17.36
C LYS A 343 15.66 26.17 -18.55
N GLN A 344 16.44 25.12 -18.69
CA GLN A 344 16.03 23.99 -19.52
C GLN A 344 15.53 22.95 -18.52
N GLU A 345 14.22 22.92 -18.31
CA GLU A 345 13.56 22.02 -17.36
C GLU A 345 12.63 21.07 -18.10
N GLY A 346 12.72 19.82 -17.71
CA GLY A 346 11.78 18.76 -18.04
C GLY A 346 11.21 18.23 -16.75
N ILE A 347 9.89 18.12 -16.65
CA ILE A 347 9.25 17.33 -15.62
C ILE A 347 8.14 16.52 -16.27
N VAL A 348 7.95 15.29 -15.80
CA VAL A 348 6.79 14.49 -16.16
C VAL A 348 6.25 13.80 -14.92
N GLY A 349 4.98 14.03 -14.61
CA GLY A 349 4.29 13.29 -13.55
C GLY A 349 4.04 11.84 -13.96
N ILE A 350 3.90 10.96 -12.98
CA ILE A 350 3.56 9.56 -13.21
C ILE A 350 2.12 9.35 -12.74
N ASN A 351 1.27 8.78 -13.60
CA ASN A 351 -0.16 8.57 -13.32
C ASN A 351 -0.45 7.22 -12.64
N ILE A 352 0.56 6.37 -12.49
CA ILE A 352 0.46 5.08 -11.83
C ILE A 352 1.51 4.94 -10.71
N PRO A 353 1.15 4.33 -9.58
CA PRO A 353 -0.17 3.78 -9.23
C PRO A 353 -1.16 4.82 -8.72
N ASN A 354 -2.38 4.39 -8.35
CA ASN A 354 -3.40 5.26 -7.78
C ASN A 354 -3.02 5.75 -6.37
N PHE A 355 -2.28 6.85 -6.29
CA PHE A 355 -1.86 7.49 -5.03
C PHE A 355 -3.03 7.91 -4.15
N GLN A 356 -4.18 8.27 -4.73
CA GLN A 356 -5.39 8.58 -3.95
C GLN A 356 -5.85 7.37 -3.14
N GLN A 357 -5.87 6.20 -3.77
CA GLN A 357 -6.29 4.97 -3.11
C GLN A 357 -5.32 4.60 -1.99
N ALA A 358 -4.01 4.66 -2.26
CA ALA A 358 -2.99 4.40 -1.25
C ALA A 358 -3.06 5.38 -0.06
N TRP A 359 -3.33 6.65 -0.33
CA TRP A 359 -3.53 7.67 0.71
C TRP A 359 -4.78 7.40 1.56
N GLN A 360 -5.89 7.01 0.94
CA GLN A 360 -7.13 6.67 1.65
C GLN A 360 -6.97 5.45 2.55
N THR A 361 -6.22 4.43 2.11
CA THR A 361 -6.01 3.20 2.89
C THR A 361 -5.04 3.40 4.05
N MET A 362 -4.08 4.32 3.93
CA MET A 362 -3.10 4.63 4.98
C MET A 362 -3.57 5.71 5.97
N ASN A 363 -4.87 5.78 6.27
CA ASN A 363 -5.45 6.77 7.19
C ASN A 363 -5.05 8.22 6.84
N HIS A 364 -5.05 8.53 5.54
CA HIS A 364 -4.65 9.82 4.98
C HIS A 364 -3.18 10.18 5.21
N PHE A 365 -2.29 9.20 5.44
CA PHE A 365 -0.85 9.35 5.30
C PHE A 365 -0.42 8.73 3.96
N LEU A 366 0.70 9.17 3.39
CA LEU A 366 1.20 8.59 2.16
C LEU A 366 2.71 8.38 2.25
N SER A 367 3.09 7.12 2.45
CA SER A 367 4.48 6.65 2.43
C SER A 367 4.67 5.77 1.20
N TYR A 368 5.83 5.81 0.55
CA TYR A 368 6.15 4.99 -0.63
C TYR A 368 7.64 4.92 -0.87
N ASP A 369 8.06 3.90 -1.60
CA ASP A 369 9.38 3.80 -2.19
C ASP A 369 9.26 3.87 -3.70
N VAL A 370 10.16 4.60 -4.33
CA VAL A 370 10.25 4.72 -5.79
C VAL A 370 11.71 4.59 -6.20
N GLN A 371 11.95 3.89 -7.29
CA GLN A 371 13.28 3.76 -7.89
C GLN A 371 13.21 3.96 -9.39
N VAL A 372 14.27 4.48 -9.97
CA VAL A 372 14.44 4.64 -11.42
C VAL A 372 15.90 4.43 -11.79
N LYS A 373 16.14 3.88 -12.99
CA LYS A 373 17.47 3.75 -13.57
C LYS A 373 17.70 4.87 -14.56
N ILE A 374 18.83 5.54 -14.42
CA ILE A 374 19.11 6.78 -15.13
C ILE A 374 20.36 6.58 -15.98
N LYS A 375 20.23 6.93 -17.25
CA LYS A 375 21.33 6.97 -18.20
C LYS A 375 21.49 8.39 -18.71
N VAL A 376 22.71 8.90 -18.65
CA VAL A 376 23.10 10.23 -19.12
C VAL A 376 24.33 10.05 -19.98
N SER A 377 24.15 9.89 -21.29
CA SER A 377 25.26 9.63 -22.21
C SER A 377 26.01 10.91 -22.56
N ASP A 378 27.33 10.93 -22.36
CA ASP A 378 28.22 11.99 -22.86
C ASP A 378 27.89 13.43 -22.39
N GLU A 379 27.05 13.60 -21.36
CA GLU A 379 26.73 14.93 -20.83
C GLU A 379 27.74 15.42 -19.78
N PRO A 380 28.40 16.58 -20.01
CA PRO A 380 29.29 17.19 -19.03
C PRO A 380 28.56 17.66 -17.77
N TYR A 381 27.28 18.01 -17.89
CA TYR A 381 26.47 18.56 -16.81
C TYR A 381 25.08 17.97 -16.89
N TYR A 382 24.55 17.60 -15.73
CA TYR A 382 23.27 16.90 -15.63
C TYR A 382 22.65 17.19 -14.27
N LEU A 383 21.33 17.21 -14.22
CA LEU A 383 20.55 17.17 -12.99
C LEU A 383 19.26 16.41 -13.28
N ASP A 384 19.31 15.11 -12.98
CA ASP A 384 18.29 14.14 -13.38
C ASP A 384 17.90 13.28 -12.19
N GLY A 385 16.60 13.01 -12.06
CA GLY A 385 16.12 12.15 -10.97
C GLY A 385 14.62 12.18 -10.74
N ILE A 386 14.28 11.94 -9.47
CA ILE A 386 12.91 11.70 -9.01
C ILE A 386 12.37 12.97 -8.36
N SER A 387 11.22 13.45 -8.82
CA SER A 387 10.40 14.46 -8.15
C SER A 387 9.29 13.78 -7.35
N PHE A 388 8.96 14.33 -6.19
CA PHE A 388 7.96 13.78 -5.29
C PHE A 388 7.25 14.88 -4.49
N ARG A 389 6.09 14.54 -3.91
CA ARG A 389 5.15 15.52 -3.31
C ARG A 389 4.73 16.61 -4.29
N LEU A 390 4.62 16.30 -5.59
CA LEU A 390 4.20 17.24 -6.62
C LEU A 390 2.84 17.84 -6.26
N THR A 391 2.73 19.17 -6.28
CA THR A 391 1.52 19.89 -5.92
C THR A 391 1.31 21.04 -6.89
N GLU A 392 0.18 21.07 -7.59
CA GLU A 392 -0.19 22.26 -8.38
C GLU A 392 -0.61 23.39 -7.44
N THR A 393 0.03 24.54 -7.56
CA THR A 393 -0.29 25.74 -6.76
C THR A 393 -1.03 26.81 -7.58
N GLY A 394 -1.21 26.57 -8.88
CA GLY A 394 -1.85 27.45 -9.85
C GLY A 394 -1.61 26.94 -11.27
N THR A 395 -2.27 27.52 -12.29
CA THR A 395 -2.16 27.06 -13.68
C THR A 395 -0.71 27.04 -14.15
N GLY A 396 -0.15 25.84 -14.33
CA GLY A 396 1.23 25.65 -14.76
C GLY A 396 2.29 25.99 -13.70
N GLN A 397 1.94 25.93 -12.42
CA GLN A 397 2.86 26.12 -11.29
C GLN A 397 2.88 24.86 -10.42
N MET A 398 4.05 24.26 -10.27
CA MET A 398 4.25 23.09 -9.41
C MET A 398 5.22 23.38 -8.28
N ASP A 399 4.87 22.91 -7.09
CA ASP A 399 5.75 22.79 -5.94
C ASP A 399 6.08 21.31 -5.74
N TYR A 400 7.36 20.98 -5.58
CA TYR A 400 7.80 19.61 -5.35
C TYR A 400 9.12 19.54 -4.58
N LEU A 401 9.36 18.37 -4.00
CA LEU A 401 10.68 17.94 -3.53
C LEU A 401 11.32 17.06 -4.62
N ALA A 402 12.64 17.03 -4.68
CA ALA A 402 13.34 16.25 -5.69
C ALA A 402 14.67 15.70 -5.17
N VAL A 403 15.01 14.50 -5.63
CA VAL A 403 16.35 13.89 -5.47
C VAL A 403 16.93 13.65 -6.84
N SER A 404 18.19 14.05 -7.04
CA SER A 404 18.84 14.01 -8.35
C SER A 404 20.29 13.58 -8.25
N TYR A 405 20.78 12.89 -9.29
CA TYR A 405 22.20 12.95 -9.61
C TYR A 405 22.48 14.30 -10.26
N MET A 406 23.53 14.98 -9.81
CA MET A 406 23.85 16.33 -10.28
C MET A 406 25.34 16.52 -10.51
N LYS A 407 25.70 17.08 -11.67
CA LYS A 407 27.02 17.64 -11.97
C LYS A 407 26.83 18.99 -12.66
N THR A 408 27.41 20.04 -12.09
CA THR A 408 27.27 21.42 -12.58
C THR A 408 28.59 21.97 -13.09
N ARG A 409 28.54 23.03 -13.91
CA ARG A 409 29.75 23.72 -14.39
C ARG A 409 30.39 24.60 -13.31
N THR A 410 31.71 24.81 -13.36
CA THR A 410 32.45 25.78 -12.52
C THR A 410 32.39 27.24 -13.04
N GLY A 411 32.19 28.25 -12.18
CA GLY A 411 32.30 29.71 -12.50
C GLY A 411 31.05 30.57 -12.27
N SER A 412 31.02 31.88 -12.49
CA SER A 412 29.76 32.67 -12.42
C SER A 412 29.05 32.71 -13.78
N GLY A 413 27.70 32.59 -13.81
CA GLY A 413 26.92 32.54 -15.06
C GLY A 413 26.77 31.14 -15.67
N ARG A 414 26.73 30.11 -14.81
CA ARG A 414 26.80 28.67 -15.16
C ARG A 414 25.55 28.24 -15.94
N HIS A 415 24.38 28.68 -15.45
CA HIS A 415 23.06 28.34 -15.96
C HIS A 415 22.89 28.51 -17.48
N SER A 416 23.54 29.51 -18.09
CA SER A 416 23.45 29.77 -19.54
C SER A 416 24.18 28.72 -20.39
N SER A 417 24.94 27.83 -19.75
CA SER A 417 25.80 26.87 -20.43
C SER A 417 25.62 25.42 -19.97
N ASP A 418 25.09 25.20 -18.76
CA ASP A 418 24.71 23.88 -18.28
C ASP A 418 23.19 23.70 -18.18
N GLY A 419 22.38 24.77 -18.34
CA GLY A 419 20.92 24.69 -18.23
C GLY A 419 20.41 24.50 -16.79
N ILE A 420 21.31 24.52 -15.79
CA ILE A 420 20.98 24.25 -14.39
C ILE A 420 20.92 25.57 -13.60
N PRO A 421 19.86 25.83 -12.82
CA PRO A 421 19.75 27.06 -12.04
C PRO A 421 20.89 27.25 -11.02
N ASP A 422 21.47 28.45 -10.98
CA ASP A 422 22.59 28.78 -10.08
C ASP A 422 22.25 28.58 -8.58
N SER A 423 20.97 28.61 -8.20
CA SER A 423 20.55 28.38 -6.80
C SER A 423 20.63 26.91 -6.36
N LEU A 424 20.79 25.99 -7.32
CA LEU A 424 21.08 24.57 -7.07
C LEU A 424 22.56 24.25 -7.10
N TYR A 425 23.42 25.24 -7.38
CA TYR A 425 24.86 25.03 -7.35
C TYR A 425 25.37 24.79 -5.92
N ILE A 426 26.18 23.74 -5.76
CA ILE A 426 26.77 23.33 -4.47
C ILE A 426 28.28 23.13 -4.59
N ASN A 427 28.69 22.32 -5.55
CA ASN A 427 30.06 21.84 -5.71
C ASN A 427 30.35 21.60 -7.20
N ASP A 428 31.63 21.62 -7.55
CA ASP A 428 32.14 21.38 -8.91
C ASP A 428 32.21 19.87 -9.27
N GLY A 429 32.04 18.98 -8.29
CA GLY A 429 32.02 17.52 -8.48
C GLY A 429 30.60 16.94 -8.62
N PRO A 430 30.47 15.69 -9.08
CA PRO A 430 29.18 15.01 -9.12
C PRO A 430 28.64 14.80 -7.70
N THR A 431 27.32 14.90 -7.55
CA THR A 431 26.63 14.84 -6.26
C THR A 431 25.30 14.11 -6.37
N ILE A 432 24.82 13.56 -5.26
CA ILE A 432 23.38 13.33 -5.05
C ILE A 432 22.86 14.52 -4.27
N VAL A 433 21.79 15.14 -4.75
CA VAL A 433 21.19 16.33 -4.14
C VAL A 433 19.73 16.10 -3.82
N LEU A 434 19.31 16.47 -2.60
CA LEU A 434 17.91 16.64 -2.21
C LEU A 434 17.59 18.14 -2.22
N TRP A 435 16.58 18.54 -2.96
CA TRP A 435 16.20 19.95 -3.13
C TRP A 435 14.69 20.12 -3.22
N LYS A 436 14.23 21.38 -3.20
CA LYS A 436 12.81 21.73 -3.34
C LYS A 436 12.61 22.84 -4.37
N LEU A 437 11.44 22.85 -4.98
CA LEU A 437 10.90 23.95 -5.75
C LEU A 437 9.65 24.49 -5.06
N THR A 438 9.60 25.81 -4.78
CA THR A 438 8.41 26.50 -4.28
C THR A 438 8.09 27.75 -5.09
N GLY A 439 6.83 27.93 -5.48
CA GLY A 439 6.34 29.12 -6.17
C GLY A 439 6.86 29.25 -7.60
N HIS A 440 6.70 28.22 -8.43
CA HIS A 440 7.09 28.27 -9.84
C HIS A 440 6.35 29.41 -10.59
N GLY A 441 6.98 30.57 -10.75
CA GLY A 441 6.50 31.65 -11.60
C GLY A 441 7.53 31.97 -12.70
N ASN A 442 7.19 32.93 -13.56
CA ASN A 442 8.10 33.42 -14.61
C ASN A 442 9.49 33.89 -14.08
N ASN A 443 9.63 34.10 -12.77
CA ASN A 443 10.88 34.50 -12.10
C ASN A 443 11.57 33.35 -11.35
N SER A 444 12.88 33.44 -11.25
CA SER A 444 13.87 32.37 -11.07
C SER A 444 14.08 31.81 -9.64
N GLU A 445 13.24 32.11 -8.66
CA GLU A 445 13.70 32.12 -7.24
C GLU A 445 13.10 31.05 -6.31
N GLY A 446 12.55 29.96 -6.85
CA GLY A 446 11.89 28.92 -6.05
C GLY A 446 12.75 27.73 -5.61
N ARG A 447 13.99 27.59 -6.10
CA ARG A 447 14.78 26.35 -5.97
C ARG A 447 15.78 26.43 -4.84
N THR A 448 15.76 25.46 -3.94
CA THR A 448 16.66 25.44 -2.77
C THR A 448 17.17 24.04 -2.49
N VAL A 449 18.49 23.92 -2.33
CA VAL A 449 19.15 22.70 -1.87
C VAL A 449 18.88 22.45 -0.39
N LEU A 450 18.50 21.23 -0.04
CA LEU A 450 18.21 20.80 1.32
C LEU A 450 19.27 19.86 1.89
N ALA A 451 19.85 18.99 1.07
CA ALA A 451 20.96 18.12 1.46
C ALA A 451 21.78 17.69 0.25
N TYR A 452 23.05 17.33 0.45
CA TYR A 452 23.87 16.76 -0.61
C TYR A 452 24.91 15.74 -0.13
N LYS A 453 25.28 14.85 -1.06
CA LYS A 453 26.36 13.87 -0.95
C LYS A 453 27.30 14.08 -2.12
N VAL A 454 28.59 14.25 -1.87
CA VAL A 454 29.61 14.27 -2.92
C VAL A 454 29.87 12.85 -3.38
N LEU A 455 29.85 12.66 -4.70
CA LEU A 455 30.20 11.41 -5.36
C LEU A 455 31.65 11.46 -5.86
N SER A 456 32.25 10.29 -5.90
CA SER A 456 33.57 10.04 -6.47
C SER A 456 33.54 8.68 -7.16
N SER A 457 34.53 8.36 -7.99
CA SER A 457 34.58 7.08 -8.69
C SER A 457 34.62 5.85 -7.78
N SER A 458 35.02 6.03 -6.52
CA SER A 458 34.92 4.99 -5.48
C SER A 458 33.48 4.64 -5.07
N LYS A 459 32.48 5.41 -5.53
CA LYS A 459 31.05 5.18 -5.32
C LYS A 459 30.41 4.39 -6.47
N PHE A 460 31.19 4.12 -7.53
CA PHE A 460 30.85 3.29 -8.70
C PHE A 460 29.73 3.83 -9.61
N VAL A 461 28.82 4.65 -9.10
CA VAL A 461 27.78 5.35 -9.89
C VAL A 461 28.30 6.53 -10.73
N VAL A 462 29.57 6.89 -10.59
CA VAL A 462 30.24 7.88 -11.45
C VAL A 462 31.62 7.42 -11.85
N ASP A 463 32.09 7.83 -13.02
CA ASP A 463 33.44 7.53 -13.49
C ASP A 463 34.50 8.51 -12.92
N ASN A 464 35.77 8.32 -13.30
CA ASN A 464 36.86 9.20 -12.86
C ASN A 464 36.76 10.64 -13.38
N SER A 465 35.92 10.87 -14.40
CA SER A 465 35.62 12.18 -14.98
C SER A 465 34.35 12.81 -14.37
N GLY A 466 33.68 12.09 -13.45
CA GLY A 466 32.42 12.47 -12.82
C GLY A 466 31.19 12.31 -13.71
N TYR A 467 31.29 11.62 -14.84
CA TYR A 467 30.13 11.22 -15.64
C TYR A 467 29.35 10.14 -14.90
N LEU A 468 28.02 10.20 -14.99
CA LEU A 468 27.17 9.18 -14.40
C LEU A 468 27.41 7.85 -15.11
N THR A 469 27.57 6.76 -14.35
CA THR A 469 27.61 5.43 -14.93
C THR A 469 26.23 5.12 -15.54
N ASP A 470 26.17 4.75 -16.82
CA ASP A 470 24.93 4.41 -17.51
C ASP A 470 24.08 3.42 -16.69
N TRP A 471 22.79 3.72 -16.51
CA TRP A 471 21.84 2.91 -15.73
C TRP A 471 22.13 2.85 -14.23
N SER A 472 22.80 3.87 -13.69
CA SER A 472 22.85 4.09 -12.25
C SER A 472 21.44 4.22 -11.69
N THR A 473 21.16 3.49 -10.61
CA THR A 473 19.84 3.51 -9.97
C THR A 473 19.79 4.57 -8.89
N LEU A 474 18.68 5.30 -8.82
CA LEU A 474 18.33 6.17 -7.71
C LEU A 474 17.07 5.65 -7.04
N VAL A 475 17.10 5.51 -5.70
CA VAL A 475 15.95 5.07 -4.90
C VAL A 475 15.61 6.13 -3.86
N LEU A 476 14.32 6.46 -3.77
CA LEU A 476 13.75 7.31 -2.75
C LEU A 476 12.78 6.49 -1.90
N ARG A 477 12.98 6.51 -0.58
CA ARG A 477 12.02 6.02 0.41
C ARG A 477 11.47 7.19 1.20
N LEU A 478 10.15 7.33 1.18
CA LEU A 478 9.41 8.40 1.83
C LEU A 478 8.48 7.81 2.89
N GLU A 479 8.69 8.18 4.15
CA GLU A 479 7.81 7.80 5.26
C GLU A 479 7.10 9.04 5.82
N GLU A 480 5.80 9.17 5.59
CA GLU A 480 5.00 10.21 6.24
C GLU A 480 4.57 9.77 7.64
N LYS A 481 4.86 10.60 8.65
CA LYS A 481 4.53 10.33 10.05
C LYS A 481 3.87 11.54 10.69
N GLY A 482 3.09 11.26 11.74
CA GLY A 482 2.46 12.29 12.58
C GLY A 482 2.93 12.18 14.02
N GLU A 483 3.34 13.30 14.61
CA GLU A 483 3.65 13.39 16.04
C GLU A 483 3.09 14.70 16.60
N SER A 484 2.36 14.63 17.71
CA SER A 484 1.77 15.80 18.39
C SER A 484 1.00 16.75 17.46
N GLY A 485 0.23 16.19 16.52
CA GLY A 485 -0.57 16.95 15.55
C GLY A 485 0.21 17.57 14.39
N THR A 486 1.54 17.38 14.33
CA THR A 486 2.38 17.83 13.20
C THR A 486 2.74 16.64 12.31
N ARG A 487 2.51 16.78 11.00
CA ARG A 487 2.95 15.80 10.01
C ARG A 487 4.30 16.16 9.41
N TYR A 488 5.11 15.14 9.18
CA TYR A 488 6.45 15.28 8.61
C TYR A 488 6.79 14.07 7.74
N ASN A 489 7.73 14.24 6.83
CA ASN A 489 8.29 13.16 6.04
C ASN A 489 9.69 12.83 6.55
N LEU A 490 10.00 11.53 6.60
CA LEU A 490 11.36 11.04 6.68
C LEU A 490 11.78 10.57 5.29
N ILE A 491 12.87 11.14 4.79
CA ILE A 491 13.39 10.86 3.46
C ILE A 491 14.69 10.08 3.62
N LYS A 492 14.73 8.91 3.00
CA LYS A 492 15.91 8.06 2.84
C LYS A 492 16.20 7.93 1.35
N VAL A 493 17.47 8.03 0.98
CA VAL A 493 17.91 7.92 -0.41
C VAL A 493 18.94 6.81 -0.50
N TYR A 494 18.86 6.03 -1.57
CA TYR A 494 19.80 4.97 -1.87
C TYR A 494 20.24 5.05 -3.33
N TYR A 495 21.40 4.48 -3.63
CA TYR A 495 21.89 4.33 -4.99
C TYR A 495 22.42 2.91 -5.23
N ALA A 496 22.41 2.49 -6.49
CA ALA A 496 23.01 1.22 -6.91
C ALA A 496 23.67 1.36 -8.28
N ASP A 497 24.64 0.49 -8.52
CA ASP A 497 25.41 0.42 -9.76
C ASP A 497 24.99 -0.81 -10.61
N PRO A 498 24.97 -0.72 -11.95
CA PRO A 498 24.69 -1.86 -12.81
C PRO A 498 25.70 -3.01 -12.71
N SER A 499 26.91 -2.77 -12.19
CA SER A 499 27.97 -3.77 -12.04
C SER A 499 28.20 -4.15 -10.57
N ALA A 500 28.69 -5.36 -10.34
CA ALA A 500 29.00 -5.82 -8.99
C ALA A 500 30.36 -5.24 -8.55
N HIS A 501 30.40 -4.64 -7.37
CA HIS A 501 31.60 -4.04 -6.82
C HIS A 501 31.78 -4.42 -5.35
N GLY A 502 33.00 -4.82 -4.96
CA GLY A 502 33.31 -5.20 -3.58
C GLY A 502 32.71 -6.55 -3.17
N THR A 503 32.39 -6.69 -1.88
CA THR A 503 31.80 -7.91 -1.30
C THR A 503 30.57 -7.52 -0.52
N ALA A 504 29.42 -8.06 -0.93
CA ALA A 504 28.14 -7.87 -0.27
C ALA A 504 28.23 -8.20 1.23
N GLY A 505 27.69 -7.32 2.07
CA GLY A 505 27.94 -7.28 3.50
C GLY A 505 26.69 -7.03 4.33
N SER A 506 26.89 -6.43 5.50
CA SER A 506 25.84 -6.13 6.49
C SER A 506 25.80 -4.65 6.88
N SER A 507 26.44 -3.78 6.11
CA SER A 507 26.44 -2.34 6.29
C SER A 507 25.52 -1.71 5.25
N LEU A 508 24.70 -0.73 5.64
CA LEU A 508 23.82 -0.03 4.70
C LEU A 508 24.53 1.07 3.90
N THR A 509 25.72 1.51 4.33
CA THR A 509 26.37 2.74 3.81
C THR A 509 27.70 2.50 3.10
N ASP A 510 28.17 1.26 3.03
CA ASP A 510 29.34 0.87 2.23
C ASP A 510 28.98 0.73 0.75
N ASP A 511 30.00 0.65 -0.10
CA ASP A 511 29.84 0.61 -1.56
C ASP A 511 30.06 -0.81 -2.12
N GLY A 512 30.19 -1.82 -1.25
CA GLY A 512 30.37 -3.22 -1.62
C GLY A 512 29.03 -3.90 -1.91
N ARG A 513 28.50 -3.79 -3.13
CA ARG A 513 27.14 -4.21 -3.50
C ARG A 513 27.11 -5.24 -4.63
N LEU A 514 26.01 -5.99 -4.69
CA LEU A 514 25.63 -6.78 -5.85
C LEU A 514 25.31 -5.87 -7.04
N ALA A 515 25.51 -6.41 -8.25
CA ALA A 515 25.10 -5.73 -9.48
C ALA A 515 23.59 -5.52 -9.50
N TYR A 516 23.15 -4.33 -9.90
CA TYR A 516 21.75 -4.04 -10.17
C TYR A 516 21.55 -3.50 -11.59
N PRO A 517 21.69 -4.38 -12.62
CA PRO A 517 21.64 -3.96 -14.01
C PRO A 517 20.23 -3.56 -14.44
N ARG A 518 20.13 -2.82 -15.55
CA ARG A 518 18.89 -2.33 -16.17
C ARG A 518 17.74 -3.34 -16.13
N ASN A 519 17.81 -4.46 -16.84
CA ASN A 519 16.66 -5.34 -16.95
C ASN A 519 16.48 -6.34 -15.79
N MET A 520 16.99 -6.01 -14.59
CA MET A 520 16.78 -6.80 -13.39
C MET A 520 15.46 -6.41 -12.70
N THR A 521 14.70 -7.40 -12.26
CA THR A 521 13.47 -7.22 -11.48
C THR A 521 13.71 -6.31 -10.27
N CYS A 522 12.76 -5.41 -10.04
CA CYS A 522 12.75 -4.46 -8.94
C CYS A 522 13.21 -5.10 -7.62
N GLN A 523 14.29 -4.56 -7.04
CA GLN A 523 14.73 -4.90 -5.69
C GLN A 523 14.50 -3.69 -4.77
N TRP A 524 14.31 -3.90 -3.48
CA TRP A 524 14.08 -2.82 -2.52
C TRP A 524 15.13 -2.78 -1.41
N PRO A 525 15.59 -1.59 -0.97
CA PRO A 525 16.47 -1.48 0.17
C PRO A 525 15.84 -2.02 1.44
N VAL A 526 16.59 -2.81 2.22
CA VAL A 526 16.13 -3.27 3.53
C VAL A 526 15.98 -2.11 4.50
N GLU A 527 15.03 -2.21 5.44
CA GLU A 527 14.75 -1.14 6.39
C GLU A 527 15.82 -1.01 7.48
N LYS A 528 16.42 -2.15 7.89
CA LYS A 528 17.38 -2.23 8.98
C LYS A 528 18.61 -2.98 8.53
N ALA A 529 19.78 -2.56 9.02
CA ALA A 529 21.04 -3.23 8.73
C ALA A 529 21.06 -4.71 9.14
N ALA A 530 20.27 -5.10 10.15
CA ALA A 530 20.15 -6.48 10.60
C ALA A 530 19.47 -7.42 9.58
N ASP A 531 18.67 -6.86 8.67
CA ASP A 531 17.95 -7.61 7.63
C ASP A 531 18.77 -7.66 6.31
N LEU A 532 19.93 -6.98 6.28
CA LEU A 532 20.86 -7.02 5.16
C LEU A 532 21.68 -8.31 5.20
N THR A 533 21.68 -9.02 4.09
CA THR A 533 22.40 -10.25 3.84
C THR A 533 23.15 -10.12 2.52
N ALA A 534 24.15 -10.98 2.29
CA ALA A 534 24.86 -10.99 1.01
C ALA A 534 23.96 -11.25 -0.22
N ALA A 535 22.74 -11.78 -0.02
CA ALA A 535 21.80 -12.09 -1.09
C ALA A 535 20.87 -10.93 -1.49
N ASN A 536 20.71 -9.91 -0.64
CA ASN A 536 19.81 -8.77 -0.86
C ASN A 536 20.52 -7.41 -0.78
N ASP A 537 21.85 -7.42 -0.93
CA ASP A 537 22.70 -6.25 -0.78
C ASP A 537 22.96 -5.52 -2.11
N PHE A 538 21.91 -4.91 -2.66
CA PHE A 538 21.95 -4.19 -3.94
C PHE A 538 22.21 -2.68 -3.78
N PHE A 539 21.86 -2.09 -2.63
CA PHE A 539 21.73 -0.64 -2.50
C PHE A 539 22.61 -0.07 -1.40
N THR A 540 23.24 1.07 -1.68
CA THR A 540 23.94 1.88 -0.68
C THR A 540 23.07 3.05 -0.24
N GLN A 541 22.81 3.14 1.06
CA GLN A 541 22.14 4.26 1.69
C GLN A 541 23.04 5.50 1.72
N VAL A 542 22.48 6.63 1.31
CA VAL A 542 23.15 7.92 1.34
C VAL A 542 23.32 8.40 2.78
N ALA A 543 24.57 8.56 3.21
CA ALA A 543 24.93 9.33 4.39
C ALA A 543 25.32 10.75 3.96
N TRP A 544 24.41 11.71 4.13
CA TRP A 544 24.55 13.09 3.65
C TRP A 544 25.79 13.78 4.23
N ASP A 545 26.60 14.38 3.35
CA ASP A 545 27.79 15.15 3.76
C ASP A 545 27.38 16.51 4.34
N TRP A 546 26.23 17.01 3.91
CA TRP A 546 25.64 18.25 4.40
C TRP A 546 24.11 18.19 4.32
N VAL A 547 23.46 18.77 5.33
CA VAL A 547 22.02 19.04 5.38
C VAL A 547 21.86 20.50 5.80
N THR A 548 20.96 21.21 5.14
CA THR A 548 20.75 22.63 5.40
C THR A 548 20.35 22.90 6.84
N SER A 549 20.91 23.97 7.40
CA SER A 549 20.54 24.51 8.70
C SER A 549 19.81 25.85 8.59
N SER A 550 19.66 26.39 7.38
CA SER A 550 18.97 27.66 7.13
C SER A 550 17.45 27.50 7.02
N ASP A 551 16.98 26.29 6.74
CA ASP A 551 15.57 25.95 6.68
C ASP A 551 15.15 25.19 7.95
N ALA A 552 14.40 25.86 8.83
CA ALA A 552 13.92 25.28 10.09
C ALA A 552 12.94 24.10 9.88
N SER A 553 12.40 23.93 8.68
CA SER A 553 11.54 22.79 8.35
C SER A 553 12.32 21.51 8.04
N VAL A 554 13.64 21.59 7.92
CA VAL A 554 14.54 20.49 7.56
C VAL A 554 15.49 20.16 8.71
N THR A 555 15.59 18.89 9.06
CA THR A 555 16.51 18.40 10.09
C THR A 555 17.12 17.07 9.68
N SER A 556 18.35 16.78 10.09
CA SER A 556 18.97 15.47 9.88
C SER A 556 18.75 14.53 11.07
N GLN A 557 18.70 13.24 10.80
CA GLN A 557 18.58 12.16 11.79
C GLN A 557 19.51 11.00 11.43
N GLU A 558 19.70 10.07 12.38
CA GLU A 558 20.47 8.83 12.20
C GLU A 558 21.80 9.04 11.49
N SER A 559 22.69 9.83 12.10
CA SER A 559 24.02 10.13 11.55
C SER A 559 23.99 10.69 10.11
N ASN A 560 23.02 11.57 9.83
CA ASN A 560 22.80 12.18 8.52
C ASN A 560 22.40 11.19 7.42
N THR A 561 21.76 10.07 7.74
CA THR A 561 21.22 9.15 6.72
C THR A 561 19.73 9.36 6.44
N ILE A 562 19.05 10.12 7.31
CA ILE A 562 17.63 10.47 7.18
C ILE A 562 17.49 11.99 7.20
N VAL A 563 16.73 12.53 6.26
CA VAL A 563 16.31 13.94 6.27
C VAL A 563 14.83 14.02 6.65
N LYS A 564 14.53 14.69 7.76
CA LYS A 564 13.17 14.98 8.21
C LYS A 564 12.74 16.35 7.68
N ILE A 565 11.62 16.38 6.96
CA ILE A 565 11.03 17.60 6.41
C ILE A 565 9.60 17.79 6.91
N THR A 566 9.29 18.97 7.45
CA THR A 566 7.92 19.41 7.80
C THR A 566 7.30 20.30 6.71
N GLY A 567 5.97 20.36 6.66
CA GLY A 567 5.25 21.26 5.73
C GLY A 567 4.91 20.66 4.35
N TRP A 568 5.51 19.53 3.98
CA TRP A 568 5.28 18.83 2.71
C TRP A 568 4.42 17.56 2.89
N ASN A 569 3.21 17.68 3.42
CA ASN A 569 2.40 16.53 3.87
C ASN A 569 1.13 16.31 3.03
N THR A 570 0.48 15.17 3.23
CA THR A 570 -0.77 14.81 2.53
C THR A 570 -2.02 15.06 3.36
N ASN A 571 -1.99 16.07 4.24
CA ASN A 571 -3.15 16.42 5.09
C ASN A 571 -4.22 17.18 4.29
N PHE A 572 -4.76 16.53 3.26
CA PHE A 572 -5.84 17.05 2.45
C PHE A 572 -7.18 16.66 3.04
N GLY A 573 -8.19 17.53 2.94
CA GLY A 573 -9.57 17.13 3.22
C GLY A 573 -10.12 16.17 2.16
N THR A 574 -9.59 16.25 0.94
CA THR A 574 -9.90 15.38 -0.20
C THR A 574 -8.68 15.35 -1.12
N TRP A 575 -8.37 14.19 -1.69
CA TRP A 575 -7.24 14.06 -2.62
C TRP A 575 -7.43 15.01 -3.82
N PRO A 576 -6.41 15.82 -4.18
CA PRO A 576 -6.51 16.71 -5.33
C PRO A 576 -6.64 15.91 -6.65
N SER A 577 -7.57 16.30 -7.52
CA SER A 577 -7.82 15.64 -8.81
C SER A 577 -6.62 15.67 -9.77
N ASP A 578 -5.71 16.61 -9.54
CA ASP A 578 -4.62 16.99 -10.46
C ASP A 578 -3.29 16.93 -9.70
N ARG A 579 -2.98 15.75 -9.15
CA ARG A 579 -1.77 15.50 -8.38
C ARG A 579 -1.12 14.17 -8.78
N PRO A 580 -0.07 14.19 -9.62
CA PRO A 580 0.69 12.98 -9.97
C PRO A 580 1.50 12.42 -8.80
N GLU A 581 1.72 13.18 -7.72
CA GLU A 581 2.47 12.85 -6.49
C GLU A 581 3.96 12.54 -6.69
N VAL A 582 4.32 11.72 -7.67
CA VAL A 582 5.68 11.36 -8.09
C VAL A 582 5.87 11.72 -9.57
N GLY A 583 7.09 12.09 -9.94
CA GLY A 583 7.46 12.38 -11.32
C GLY A 583 8.95 12.19 -11.55
N LEU A 584 9.37 12.36 -12.79
CA LEU A 584 10.77 12.40 -13.21
C LEU A 584 11.10 13.81 -13.68
N HIS A 585 12.34 14.25 -13.46
CA HIS A 585 12.80 15.55 -13.93
C HIS A 585 14.17 15.47 -14.57
N THR A 586 14.43 16.42 -15.47
CA THR A 586 15.69 16.61 -16.17
C THR A 586 16.01 18.08 -16.30
N TYR A 587 17.26 18.42 -16.04
CA TYR A 587 17.86 19.71 -16.36
C TYR A 587 19.20 19.47 -17.02
N GLY A 588 19.51 20.29 -18.01
CA GLY A 588 20.75 20.14 -18.76
C GLY A 588 20.70 20.85 -20.10
N SER A 589 21.88 21.13 -20.65
CA SER A 589 22.01 21.77 -21.96
C SER A 589 21.86 20.82 -23.15
N ASN A 590 22.21 19.53 -23.00
CA ASN A 590 21.91 18.52 -24.03
C ASN A 590 21.12 17.35 -23.41
N TYR A 591 19.81 17.54 -23.38
CA TYR A 591 18.85 16.63 -22.78
C TYR A 591 18.56 15.38 -23.64
N GLU A 592 18.87 15.40 -24.94
CA GLU A 592 18.68 14.28 -25.88
C GLU A 592 19.54 13.04 -25.55
N SER A 593 20.41 13.16 -24.55
CA SER A 593 21.25 12.07 -24.07
C SER A 593 20.74 11.45 -22.77
N VAL A 594 19.58 11.91 -22.25
CA VAL A 594 19.00 11.46 -20.98
C VAL A 594 17.90 10.43 -21.21
N TYR A 595 18.01 9.31 -20.50
CA TYR A 595 17.07 8.21 -20.54
C TYR A 595 16.73 7.73 -19.11
N PHE A 596 15.46 7.41 -18.90
CA PHE A 596 14.96 6.76 -17.69
C PHE A 596 14.40 5.38 -18.03
N ASP A 597 14.64 4.41 -17.17
CA ASP A 597 14.08 3.06 -17.32
C ASP A 597 13.87 2.37 -15.96
N ASP A 598 13.16 1.23 -16.00
CA ASP A 598 12.87 0.35 -14.87
C ASP A 598 12.33 1.12 -13.65
N LEU A 599 11.35 1.99 -13.91
CA LEU A 599 10.64 2.71 -12.85
C LEU A 599 9.84 1.70 -12.04
N CYS A 600 10.18 1.57 -10.76
CA CYS A 600 9.40 0.77 -9.84
C CYS A 600 8.87 1.65 -8.72
N LEU A 601 7.62 1.41 -8.34
CA LEU A 601 7.02 2.01 -7.16
C LEU A 601 6.42 0.94 -6.25
N THR A 602 6.56 1.11 -4.95
CA THR A 602 5.88 0.29 -3.96
C THR A 602 5.44 1.14 -2.77
N PHE A 603 4.39 0.71 -2.09
CA PHE A 603 3.96 1.30 -0.83
C PHE A 603 4.48 0.42 0.32
N PRO A 604 4.92 0.99 1.45
CA PRO A 604 5.35 0.21 2.60
C PRO A 604 4.23 -0.72 3.04
N GLY A 605 4.60 -1.97 3.31
CA GLY A 605 3.65 -3.07 3.42
C GLY A 605 3.46 -3.87 2.12
N GLY A 606 4.13 -3.48 1.05
CA GLY A 606 4.20 -4.19 -0.20
C GLY A 606 2.92 -4.09 -1.01
N GLY A 607 2.94 -3.21 -2.01
CA GLY A 607 2.10 -3.17 -3.20
C GLY A 607 0.58 -3.19 -3.07
N TYR A 608 -0.06 -2.15 -3.61
CA TYR A 608 -1.51 -2.11 -3.81
C TYR A 608 -1.89 -2.28 -5.28
N ASN A 609 -1.15 -3.09 -6.04
CA ASN A 609 -1.66 -3.59 -7.32
C ASN A 609 -2.69 -4.69 -7.04
N TYR A 610 -3.72 -4.34 -6.28
CA TYR A 610 -4.93 -5.10 -6.16
C TYR A 610 -5.94 -4.45 -7.11
N THR A 611 -5.82 -4.75 -8.41
CA THR A 611 -7.06 -5.19 -9.03
C THR A 611 -7.30 -6.53 -8.36
N PRO A 612 -8.37 -6.71 -7.59
CA PRO A 612 -8.64 -8.01 -7.03
C PRO A 612 -8.55 -9.06 -8.13
N PRO A 613 -7.60 -10.04 -8.11
CA PRO A 613 -8.02 -11.37 -8.50
C PRO A 613 -9.16 -11.63 -7.53
N PRO A 614 -10.37 -11.85 -8.03
CA PRO A 614 -11.55 -11.55 -7.26
C PRO A 614 -11.43 -12.20 -5.84
N GLY A 615 -11.68 -11.42 -4.79
CA GLY A 615 -11.81 -11.98 -3.43
C GLY A 615 -10.64 -11.89 -2.45
N PHE A 616 -10.12 -10.69 -2.22
CA PHE A 616 -9.39 -10.18 -1.04
C PHE A 616 -9.33 -8.64 -1.10
N GLN A 617 -10.50 -7.97 -1.12
CA GLN A 617 -10.50 -6.51 -1.04
C GLN A 617 -10.27 -6.06 0.40
N GLU A 618 -9.34 -5.12 0.63
CA GLU A 618 -9.23 -4.45 1.93
C GLU A 618 -10.44 -3.53 2.17
N PRO A 619 -10.99 -3.49 3.40
CA PRO A 619 -12.13 -2.64 3.73
C PRO A 619 -11.72 -1.16 3.86
N ILE A 620 -12.64 -0.27 3.45
CA ILE A 620 -12.64 1.15 3.82
C ILE A 620 -12.88 1.22 5.33
N GLN A 621 -11.91 1.73 6.09
CA GLN A 621 -12.08 1.99 7.52
C GLN A 621 -12.97 3.23 7.70
N GLY A 622 -13.88 3.16 8.67
CA GLY A 622 -14.70 4.28 9.14
C GLY A 622 -14.21 4.81 10.46
#